data_AF-Q120H5-F1
#
_entry.id   AF-Q120H5-F1
#
_cell.length_a   1.000
_cell.length_b   1.000
_cell.length_c   1.000
_cell.angle_alpha   90.00
_cell.angle_beta   90.00
_cell.angle_gamma   90.00
#
_symmetry.space_group_name_H-M   'P 1'
#
loop_
_entity.id
_entity.type
_entity.pdbx_description
1 polymer ?
#
loop_
_entity_poly.entity_id
_entity_poly.type
_entity_poly.pdbx_seq_one_letter_code
_entity_poly.pdbx_strand_id
1 'polypeptide(L)'
;MTTPTERARALRWAGEFIKELAAAGELSEKRKHEALVILRHYPSATEIDLQFSYFQSRREHSMQLKGIEAVSVVLNRPGFRGGRLV
;
A
#
# COMPACT_ATOMS: atom_id res chain seq x y z
N MET A 1 10.08 2.37 -10.97
CA MET A 1 9.18 1.57 -10.11
C MET A 1 8.22 2.52 -9.42
N THR A 2 6.93 2.19 -9.32
CA THR A 2 5.92 2.96 -8.56
C THR A 2 5.82 2.45 -7.12
N THR A 3 5.86 3.36 -6.15
CA THR A 3 5.70 3.06 -4.73
C THR A 3 4.24 2.71 -4.38
N PRO A 4 3.99 1.98 -3.28
CA PRO A 4 2.62 1.74 -2.81
C PRO A 4 1.82 3.03 -2.60
N THR A 5 2.47 4.09 -2.09
CA THR A 5 1.86 5.40 -1.87
C THR A 5 1.44 6.06 -3.19
N GLU A 6 2.32 6.04 -4.19
CA GLU A 6 2.01 6.57 -5.53
C GLU A 6 0.86 5.81 -6.17
N ARG A 7 0.83 4.48 -6.02
CA ARG A 7 -0.27 3.65 -6.52
C ARG A 7 -1.59 3.96 -5.83
N ALA A 8 -1.61 4.08 -4.50
CA ALA A 8 -2.80 4.46 -3.75
C ALA A 8 -3.33 5.83 -4.17
N ARG A 9 -2.43 6.81 -4.35
CA ARG A 9 -2.80 8.14 -4.86
C ARG A 9 -3.39 8.06 -6.28
N ALA A 10 -2.76 7.32 -7.17
CA ALA A 10 -3.23 7.16 -8.55
C ALA A 10 -4.60 6.49 -8.60
N LEU A 11 -4.85 5.49 -7.76
CA LEU A 11 -6.16 4.83 -7.67
C LEU A 11 -7.25 5.79 -7.16
N ARG A 12 -6.97 6.56 -6.11
CA ARG A 12 -7.95 7.56 -5.63
C ARG A 12 -8.27 8.59 -6.72
N TRP A 13 -7.24 9.12 -7.38
CA TRP A 13 -7.43 10.09 -8.46
C TRP A 13 -8.23 9.51 -9.63
N ALA A 14 -7.90 8.30 -10.08
CA ALA A 14 -8.62 7.67 -11.19
C ALA A 14 -10.08 7.37 -10.83
N GLY A 15 -10.38 6.95 -9.59
CA GLY A 15 -11.75 6.78 -9.13
C GLY A 15 -12.57 8.07 -9.20
N GLU A 16 -12.02 9.19 -8.72
CA GLU A 16 -12.67 10.50 -8.81
C GLU A 16 -12.82 10.98 -10.25
N PHE A 17 -11.78 10.81 -11.08
CA PHE A 17 -11.84 11.16 -12.49
C PHE A 17 -12.96 10.42 -13.24
N ILE A 18 -13.17 9.12 -12.96
CA ILE A 18 -14.24 8.35 -13.61
C ILE A 18 -15.63 8.82 -13.12
N LYS A 19 -15.77 9.23 -11.85
CA LYS A 19 -17.02 9.82 -11.33
C LYS A 19 -17.33 11.15 -12.01
N GLU A 20 -16.34 12.03 -12.13
CA GLU A 20 -16.46 13.30 -12.84
C GLU A 20 -16.84 13.08 -14.30
N LEU A 21 -16.18 12.10 -14.95
CA LEU A 21 -16.50 11.69 -16.31
C LEU A 21 -17.98 11.26 -16.41
N ALA A 22 -18.46 10.37 -15.53
CA ALA A 22 -19.85 9.92 -15.53
C ALA A 22 -20.87 11.07 -15.34
N ALA A 23 -20.50 12.12 -14.60
CA ALA A 23 -21.33 13.30 -14.35
C ALA A 23 -21.27 14.35 -15.47
N ALA A 24 -20.30 14.26 -16.39
CA ALA A 24 -20.10 15.26 -17.43
C ALA A 24 -21.25 15.28 -18.44
N GLY A 25 -21.82 16.46 -18.69
CA GLY A 25 -22.93 16.64 -19.63
C GLY A 25 -22.58 16.40 -21.11
N GLU A 26 -21.28 16.43 -21.45
CA GLU A 26 -20.78 16.33 -22.83
C GLU A 26 -20.67 14.87 -23.34
N LEU A 27 -20.82 13.88 -22.45
CA LEU A 27 -20.72 12.47 -22.82
C LEU A 27 -22.06 11.89 -23.25
N SER A 28 -21.99 10.97 -24.21
CA SER A 28 -23.15 10.15 -24.56
C SER A 28 -23.57 9.25 -23.39
N GLU A 29 -24.86 8.95 -23.30
CA GLU A 29 -25.42 8.09 -22.26
C GLU A 29 -24.75 6.71 -22.20
N LYS A 30 -24.32 6.18 -23.37
CA LYS A 30 -23.53 4.95 -23.43
C LYS A 30 -22.22 5.06 -22.65
N ARG A 31 -21.48 6.16 -22.80
CA ARG A 31 -20.19 6.37 -22.12
C ARG A 31 -20.37 6.60 -20.62
N LYS A 32 -21.44 7.30 -20.21
CA LYS A 32 -21.79 7.43 -18.78
C LYS A 32 -22.12 6.07 -18.17
N HIS A 33 -22.89 5.24 -18.87
CA HIS A 33 -23.19 3.88 -18.42
C HIS A 33 -21.93 3.03 -18.29
N GLU A 34 -21.02 3.06 -19.26
CA GLU A 34 -19.72 2.37 -19.18
C GLU A 34 -18.90 2.83 -17.97
N ALA A 35 -18.83 4.14 -17.71
CA ALA A 35 -18.14 4.69 -16.53
C ALA A 35 -18.74 4.19 -15.21
N LEU A 36 -20.07 4.14 -15.11
CA LEU A 36 -20.77 3.59 -13.93
C LEU A 36 -20.51 2.09 -13.75
N VAL A 37 -20.45 1.32 -14.85
CA VAL A 37 -20.09 -0.11 -14.81
C VAL A 37 -18.66 -0.29 -14.28
N ILE A 38 -17.71 0.54 -14.73
CA ILE A 38 -16.33 0.53 -14.22
C ILE A 38 -16.31 0.84 -12.73
N LEU A 39 -17.02 1.89 -12.29
CA LEU A 39 -17.06 2.31 -10.89
C LEU A 39 -17.59 1.22 -9.95
N ARG A 40 -18.52 0.37 -10.41
CA ARG A 40 -19.05 -0.74 -9.61
C ARG A 40 -18.00 -1.78 -9.21
N HIS A 41 -16.92 -1.88 -9.99
CA HIS A 41 -15.81 -2.81 -9.75
C HIS A 41 -14.54 -2.08 -9.31
N TYR A 42 -14.61 -0.76 -9.15
CA TYR A 42 -13.48 0.06 -8.73
C TYR A 42 -13.36 0.04 -7.21
N PRO A 43 -12.15 -0.10 -6.64
CA PRO A 43 -11.98 -0.11 -5.19
C PRO A 43 -12.39 1.25 -4.59
N SER A 44 -13.17 1.20 -3.51
CA SER A 44 -13.51 2.37 -2.72
C SER A 44 -12.28 2.96 -2.02
N ALA A 45 -12.38 4.23 -1.61
CA ALA A 45 -11.32 4.88 -0.84
C ALA A 45 -10.95 4.08 0.43
N THR A 46 -11.96 3.54 1.12
CA THR A 46 -11.78 2.71 2.32
C THR A 46 -11.01 1.42 2.03
N GLU A 47 -11.31 0.74 0.91
CA GLU A 47 -10.60 -0.47 0.51
C GLU A 47 -9.14 -0.17 0.13
N ILE A 48 -8.90 0.95 -0.56
CA ILE A 48 -7.54 1.43 -0.87
C ILE A 48 -6.76 1.69 0.42
N ASP A 49 -7.36 2.35 1.40
CA ASP A 49 -6.73 2.71 2.67
C ASP A 49 -6.42 1.47 3.52
N LEU A 50 -7.36 0.53 3.59
CA LEU A 50 -7.18 -0.75 4.29
C LEU A 50 -5.99 -1.51 3.71
N GLN A 51 -5.93 -1.60 2.39
CA GLN A 51 -4.88 -2.37 1.70
C GLN A 51 -3.52 -1.67 1.79
N PHE A 52 -3.49 -0.34 1.72
CA PHE A 52 -2.27 0.45 1.96
C PHE A 52 -1.74 0.22 3.38
N SER A 53 -2.61 0.28 4.39
CA SER A 53 -2.25 0.07 5.80
C SER A 53 -1.68 -1.34 6.02
N TYR A 54 -2.33 -2.36 5.46
CA TYR A 54 -1.83 -3.74 5.47
C TYR A 54 -0.42 -3.86 4.86
N PHE A 55 -0.17 -3.22 3.72
CA PHE A 55 1.16 -3.21 3.12
C PHE A 55 2.21 -2.56 4.02
N GLN A 56 1.88 -1.46 4.69
CA GLN A 56 2.80 -0.77 5.59
C GLN A 56 3.15 -1.61 6.82
N SER A 57 2.14 -2.18 7.49
CA SER A 57 2.37 -3.08 8.63
C SER A 57 3.19 -4.30 8.23
N ARG A 58 2.99 -4.86 7.03
CA ARG A 58 3.80 -5.98 6.54
C ARG A 58 5.25 -5.59 6.32
N ARG A 59 5.51 -4.37 5.84
CA ARG A 59 6.89 -3.86 5.67
C ARG A 59 7.56 -3.69 7.03
N GLU A 60 6.88 -3.07 7.99
CA GLU A 60 7.38 -2.88 9.35
C GLU A 60 7.69 -4.22 10.02
N HIS A 61 6.76 -5.17 9.97
CA HIS A 61 6.96 -6.52 10.50
C HIS A 61 8.14 -7.24 9.83
N SER A 62 8.29 -7.10 8.51
CA SER A 62 9.43 -7.69 7.79
C SER A 62 10.77 -7.04 8.16
N MET A 63 10.78 -5.75 8.52
CA MET A 63 11.98 -5.06 8.99
C MET A 63 12.33 -5.46 10.42
N GLN A 64 11.34 -5.65 11.29
CA GLN A 64 11.53 -6.14 12.65
C GLN A 64 12.13 -7.55 12.66
N LEU A 65 11.59 -8.47 11.86
CA LEU A 65 12.14 -9.83 11.75
C LEU A 65 13.59 -9.83 11.28
N LYS A 66 13.94 -9.01 10.28
CA LYS A 66 15.34 -8.85 9.83
C LYS A 66 16.24 -8.24 10.91
N GLY A 67 15.71 -7.33 11.71
CA GLY A 67 16.42 -6.78 12.87
C GLY A 67 16.71 -7.84 13.93
N ILE A 68 15.74 -8.72 14.21
CA ILE A 68 15.89 -9.83 15.16
C ILE A 68 16.89 -10.88 14.63
N GLU A 69 16.85 -11.23 13.34
CA GLU A 69 17.86 -12.12 12.73
C GLU A 69 19.25 -11.49 12.77
N ALA A 70 19.39 -10.20 12.46
CA ALA A 70 20.67 -9.50 12.52
C ALA A 70 21.24 -9.46 13.95
N VAL A 71 20.40 -9.19 14.97
CA VAL A 71 20.79 -9.23 16.38
C VAL A 71 21.16 -10.64 16.82
N SER A 72 20.41 -11.65 16.40
CA SER A 72 20.69 -13.06 16.73
C SER A 72 22.00 -13.53 16.11
N VAL A 73 22.31 -13.13 14.86
CA VAL A 73 23.59 -13.43 14.20
C VAL A 73 24.76 -12.75 14.92
N VAL A 74 24.57 -11.54 15.47
CA VAL A 74 25.62 -10.85 16.26
C VAL A 74 25.85 -11.57 17.60
N LEU A 75 24.79 -12.01 18.28
CA LEU A 75 24.87 -12.69 19.57
C LEU A 75 25.35 -14.16 19.48
N ASN A 76 25.17 -14.82 18.35
CA ASN A 76 25.64 -16.20 18.10
C ASN A 76 27.00 -16.30 17.42
N ARG A 77 27.81 -15.22 17.37
CA ARG A 77 29.20 -15.35 16.92
C ARG A 77 30.05 -16.07 17.97
N PRO A 78 30.71 -17.19 17.63
CA PRO A 78 31.65 -17.84 18.53
C PRO A 78 32.87 -16.90 18.72
N GLY A 79 32.86 -16.14 19.82
CA GLY A 79 33.92 -15.19 20.14
C GLY A 79 33.49 -13.96 20.94
N PHE A 80 32.19 -13.68 21.12
CA PHE A 80 31.74 -12.53 21.90
C PHE A 80 31.82 -12.82 23.42
N ARG A 81 33.02 -12.73 24.00
CA ARG A 81 33.20 -12.68 25.46
C ARG A 81 32.68 -11.34 25.96
N GLY A 82 31.46 -11.34 26.49
CA GLY A 82 30.93 -10.23 27.27
C GLY A 82 31.94 -9.84 28.35
N GLY A 83 32.48 -8.63 28.25
CA GLY A 83 33.33 -8.04 29.26
C GLY A 83 32.58 -7.99 30.57
N ARG A 84 33.11 -8.70 31.57
CA ARG A 84 32.71 -8.58 32.96
C ARG A 84 33.25 -7.22 33.44
N LEU A 85 32.34 -6.26 33.65
CA LEU A 85 32.62 -5.07 34.44
C LEU A 85 32.96 -5.54 35.86
N VAL A 86 34.22 -5.33 36.26
CA VAL A 86 34.66 -5.25 37.65
C VAL A 86 35.59 -4.04 37.75
#